data_AF-A0A382IMR4-F1
#
_entry.id   AF-A0A382IMR4-F1
#
_cell.length_a   1.000
_cell.length_b   1.000
_cell.length_c   1.000
_cell.angle_alpha   90.00
_cell.angle_beta   90.00
_cell.angle_gamma   90.00
#
_symmetry.space_group_name_H-M   'P 1'
#
loop_
_entity.id
_entity.type
_entity.pdbx_description
1 polymer ?
#
loop_
_entity_poly.entity_id
_entity_poly.type
_entity_poly.pdbx_seq_one_letter_code
_entity_poly.pdbx_strand_id
1 'polypeptide(L)'
;LLGGSSMVDEGLDYSTLFNKDLPSPSGRFQGHPKYNFVGGHQDPELQPMDGFIESAANVFRSDPRNISMYGFEGPQGILPLRQFLADKLAKHRGINITPEEVLITSGSGQAIELINEVLLEEGDTVILEGFSFAGALT
;
A
#
# COMPACT_ATOMS: atom_id res chain seq x y z
N LEU A 1 -9.10 -37.81 -47.47
CA LEU A 1 -7.84 -37.51 -46.74
C LEU A 1 -7.54 -36.05 -47.05
N LEU A 2 -7.75 -35.07 -46.19
CA LEU A 2 -7.58 -35.02 -44.74
C LEU A 2 -8.63 -34.05 -44.17
N GLY A 3 -9.37 -34.49 -43.16
CA GLY A 3 -10.25 -33.63 -42.39
C GLY A 3 -9.42 -32.71 -41.50
N GLY A 4 -9.68 -31.41 -41.56
CA GLY A 4 -9.12 -30.45 -40.62
C GLY A 4 -9.73 -30.66 -39.25
N SER A 5 -8.99 -31.32 -38.35
CA SER A 5 -9.31 -31.27 -36.92
C SER A 5 -8.93 -29.89 -36.41
N SER A 6 -9.92 -29.01 -36.31
CA SER A 6 -9.86 -27.83 -35.46
C SER A 6 -9.62 -28.31 -34.03
N MET A 7 -8.38 -28.19 -33.53
CA MET A 7 -8.10 -28.28 -32.11
C MET A 7 -8.85 -27.13 -31.44
N VAL A 8 -9.96 -27.47 -30.79
CA VAL A 8 -10.56 -26.62 -29.76
C VAL A 8 -9.50 -26.45 -28.67
N ASP A 9 -9.12 -25.19 -28.43
CA ASP A 9 -8.28 -24.82 -27.29
C ASP A 9 -9.10 -25.10 -26.02
N GLU A 10 -8.98 -26.32 -25.48
CA GLU A 10 -9.55 -26.70 -24.19
C GLU A 10 -8.77 -25.98 -23.10
N GLY A 11 -9.09 -24.69 -22.91
CA GLY A 11 -8.52 -23.87 -21.84
C GLY A 11 -8.76 -24.49 -20.46
N LEU A 12 -7.85 -24.21 -19.53
CA LEU A 12 -7.96 -24.69 -18.15
C LEU A 12 -9.24 -24.18 -17.48
N ASP A 13 -10.05 -25.08 -16.93
CA ASP A 13 -11.22 -24.74 -16.12
C ASP A 13 -10.82 -24.39 -14.69
N TYR A 14 -10.75 -23.08 -14.40
CA TYR A 14 -10.43 -22.55 -13.08
C TYR A 14 -11.61 -22.55 -12.11
N SER A 15 -12.83 -22.84 -12.56
CA SER A 15 -14.04 -22.72 -11.71
C SER A 15 -14.01 -23.63 -10.49
N THR A 16 -13.28 -24.75 -10.58
CA THR A 16 -13.11 -25.73 -9.50
C THR A 16 -11.99 -25.40 -8.51
N LEU A 17 -11.12 -24.42 -8.84
CA LEU A 17 -9.97 -24.02 -8.03
C LEU A 17 -10.27 -22.87 -7.06
N PHE A 18 -11.39 -22.19 -7.26
CA PHE A 18 -11.76 -21.06 -6.43
C PHE A 18 -12.23 -21.48 -5.04
N ASN A 19 -11.96 -20.63 -4.04
CA ASN A 19 -12.56 -20.76 -2.72
C ASN A 19 -14.09 -20.70 -2.85
N LYS A 20 -14.80 -21.56 -2.11
CA LYS A 20 -16.27 -21.66 -2.17
C LYS A 20 -16.96 -20.45 -1.54
N ASP A 21 -16.27 -19.75 -0.65
CA ASP A 21 -16.81 -18.62 0.11
C ASP A 21 -16.39 -17.27 -0.47
N LEU A 22 -16.19 -17.19 -1.78
CA LEU A 22 -15.86 -15.93 -2.44
C LEU A 22 -17.07 -14.97 -2.43
N PRO A 23 -16.83 -13.67 -2.21
CA PRO A 23 -17.87 -12.66 -2.43
C PRO A 23 -18.26 -12.62 -3.92
N SER A 24 -19.46 -12.10 -4.20
CA SER A 24 -19.87 -11.84 -5.58
C SER A 24 -18.88 -10.91 -6.29
N PRO A 25 -18.61 -11.13 -7.59
CA PRO A 25 -17.67 -10.29 -8.33
C PRO A 25 -18.15 -8.84 -8.34
N SER A 26 -17.19 -7.92 -8.22
CA SER A 26 -17.47 -6.49 -8.35
C SER A 26 -17.98 -6.17 -9.76
N GLY A 27 -18.86 -5.18 -9.85
CA GLY A 27 -19.33 -4.66 -11.14
C GLY A 27 -18.18 -4.05 -11.96
N ARG A 28 -18.36 -3.98 -13.29
CA ARG A 28 -17.40 -3.31 -14.18
C ARG A 28 -17.29 -1.83 -13.79
N PHE A 29 -16.07 -1.31 -13.79
CA PHE A 29 -15.83 0.12 -13.57
C PHE A 29 -16.49 0.96 -14.67
N GLN A 30 -17.32 1.92 -14.28
CA GLN A 30 -18.06 2.80 -15.21
C GLN A 30 -17.47 4.21 -15.27
N GLY A 31 -16.28 4.44 -14.71
CA GLY A 31 -15.70 5.77 -14.56
C GLY A 31 -16.12 6.46 -13.26
N HIS A 32 -15.56 7.64 -13.04
CA HIS A 32 -15.93 8.49 -11.91
C HIS A 32 -17.17 9.34 -12.24
N PRO A 33 -17.98 9.71 -11.23
CA PRO A 33 -19.04 10.69 -11.40
C PRO A 33 -18.50 12.03 -11.91
N LYS A 34 -19.33 12.80 -12.63
CA LYS A 34 -18.99 14.15 -13.13
C LYS A 34 -18.46 15.06 -12.02
N TYR A 35 -19.07 14.98 -10.83
CA TYR A 35 -18.61 15.66 -9.63
C TYR A 35 -18.26 14.58 -8.60
N ASN A 36 -16.97 14.28 -8.49
CA ASN A 36 -16.50 13.19 -7.66
C ASN A 36 -16.07 13.71 -6.28
N PHE A 37 -17.00 13.66 -5.33
CA PHE A 37 -16.74 13.95 -3.90
C PHE A 37 -16.49 12.68 -3.08
N VAL A 38 -16.23 11.55 -3.76
CA VAL A 38 -15.98 10.26 -3.11
C VAL A 38 -14.49 10.04 -2.98
N GLY A 39 -14.05 9.56 -1.82
CA GLY A 39 -12.64 9.25 -1.55
C GLY A 39 -11.79 10.49 -1.26
N GLY A 40 -10.60 10.27 -0.69
CA GLY A 40 -9.64 11.31 -0.31
C GLY A 40 -8.68 11.71 -1.44
N HIS A 41 -9.17 11.85 -2.67
CA HIS A 41 -8.33 12.14 -3.83
C HIS A 41 -7.61 13.48 -3.67
N GLN A 42 -6.33 13.52 -4.03
CA GLN A 42 -5.58 14.77 -4.16
C GLN A 42 -5.95 15.46 -5.47
N ASP A 43 -5.79 16.78 -5.53
CA ASP A 43 -5.87 17.52 -6.79
C ASP A 43 -4.71 17.11 -7.70
N PRO A 44 -4.98 16.53 -8.89
CA PRO A 44 -3.92 16.06 -9.78
C PRO A 44 -3.04 17.20 -10.30
N GLU A 45 -3.54 18.44 -10.38
CA GLU A 45 -2.78 19.59 -10.88
C GLU A 45 -1.81 20.16 -9.84
N LEU A 46 -1.99 19.84 -8.55
CA LEU A 46 -1.13 20.29 -7.47
C LEU A 46 0.02 19.33 -7.16
N GLN A 47 0.08 18.20 -7.86
CA GLN A 47 1.15 17.22 -7.64
C GLN A 47 2.48 17.74 -8.21
N PRO A 48 3.57 17.84 -7.41
CA PRO A 48 4.85 18.39 -7.86
C PRO A 48 5.64 17.36 -8.70
N MET A 49 5.12 17.05 -9.89
CA MET A 49 5.64 15.98 -10.75
C MET A 49 7.10 16.18 -11.14
N ASP A 50 7.51 17.41 -11.46
CA ASP A 50 8.91 17.72 -11.78
C ASP A 50 9.86 17.39 -10.61
N GLY A 51 9.44 17.72 -9.39
CA GLY A 51 10.21 17.41 -8.18
C GLY A 51 10.31 15.91 -7.92
N PHE A 52 9.26 15.13 -8.23
CA PHE A 52 9.31 13.66 -8.13
C PHE A 52 10.26 13.05 -9.15
N ILE A 53 10.22 13.53 -10.40
CA ILE A 53 11.11 13.07 -11.47
C ILE A 53 12.57 13.36 -11.09
N GLU A 54 12.86 14.57 -10.64
CA GLU A 54 14.20 14.97 -10.21
C GLU A 54 14.69 14.12 -9.04
N SER A 55 13.83 13.92 -8.02
CA SER A 55 14.17 13.11 -6.84
C SER A 55 14.47 11.66 -7.18
N ALA A 56 13.66 11.03 -8.04
CA ALA A 56 13.89 9.67 -8.49
C ALA A 56 15.20 9.56 -9.29
N ALA A 57 15.47 10.51 -10.19
CA ALA A 57 16.71 10.55 -10.95
C ALA A 57 17.94 10.70 -10.04
N ASN A 58 17.83 11.48 -8.96
CA ASN A 58 18.91 11.64 -7.98
C ASN A 58 19.21 10.34 -7.26
N VAL A 59 18.18 9.61 -6.80
CA VAL A 59 18.36 8.29 -6.15
C VAL A 59 19.04 7.29 -7.08
N PHE A 60 18.61 7.22 -8.34
CA PHE A 60 19.23 6.33 -9.33
C PHE A 60 20.71 6.63 -9.59
N ARG A 61 21.11 7.90 -9.48
CA ARG A 61 22.51 8.32 -9.62
C ARG A 61 23.34 8.08 -8.36
N SER A 62 22.75 8.20 -7.18
CA SER A 62 23.50 8.22 -5.91
C SER A 62 23.66 6.86 -5.26
N ASP A 63 22.67 5.97 -5.37
CA ASP A 63 22.66 4.70 -4.62
C ASP A 63 22.12 3.51 -5.43
N PRO A 64 22.92 2.99 -6.38
CA PRO A 64 22.51 1.88 -7.24
C PRO A 64 22.34 0.55 -6.48
N ARG A 65 22.90 0.40 -5.27
CA ARG A 65 22.78 -0.83 -4.49
C ARG A 65 21.43 -0.91 -3.79
N ASN A 66 20.97 0.19 -3.20
CA ASN A 66 19.68 0.25 -2.52
C ASN A 66 18.50 -0.02 -3.47
N ILE A 67 18.63 0.38 -4.74
CA ILE A 67 17.60 0.09 -5.77
C ILE A 67 17.66 -1.33 -6.35
N SER A 68 18.80 -2.03 -6.23
CA SER A 68 19.02 -3.34 -6.86
C SER A 68 18.91 -4.52 -5.90
N MET A 69 18.81 -4.24 -4.59
CA MET A 69 18.76 -5.26 -3.54
C MET A 69 17.49 -5.12 -2.71
N TYR A 70 16.79 -6.23 -2.53
CA TYR A 70 15.65 -6.29 -1.60
C TYR A 70 16.13 -6.10 -0.16
N GLY A 71 15.55 -5.13 0.55
CA GLY A 71 15.78 -4.96 1.98
C GLY A 71 17.22 -4.60 2.37
N PHE A 72 17.94 -3.88 1.50
CA PHE A 72 19.34 -3.51 1.72
C PHE A 72 19.62 -2.88 3.10
N GLU A 73 18.68 -2.08 3.60
CA GLU A 73 18.76 -1.40 4.90
C GLU A 73 17.92 -2.07 6.00
N GLY A 74 17.52 -3.33 5.78
CA GLY A 74 16.75 -4.13 6.72
C GLY A 74 15.24 -3.84 6.71
N PRO A 75 14.49 -4.50 7.62
CA PRO A 75 13.03 -4.50 7.60
C PRO A 75 12.41 -3.19 8.08
N GLN A 76 13.18 -2.33 8.77
CA GLN A 76 12.70 -1.03 9.27
C GLN A 76 12.51 0.01 8.15
N GLY A 77 13.10 -0.22 6.97
CA GLY A 77 13.18 0.76 5.89
C GLY A 77 14.42 1.64 5.96
N ILE A 78 14.63 2.42 4.88
CA ILE A 78 15.88 3.17 4.67
C ILE A 78 16.12 4.20 5.78
N LEU A 79 17.32 4.18 6.34
CA LEU A 79 17.74 5.01 7.46
C LEU A 79 17.62 6.53 7.18
N PRO A 80 17.98 7.06 5.98
CA PRO A 80 17.83 8.49 5.71
C PRO A 80 16.39 8.98 5.85
N LEU A 81 15.40 8.17 5.45
CA LEU A 81 13.99 8.51 5.61
C LEU A 81 13.57 8.48 7.08
N ARG A 82 14.03 7.48 7.85
CA ARG A 82 13.75 7.37 9.28
C ARG A 82 14.31 8.55 10.06
N GLN A 83 15.54 8.99 9.77
CA GLN A 83 16.16 10.18 10.37
C GLN A 83 15.36 11.44 10.04
N PHE A 84 15.01 11.63 8.77
CA PHE A 84 14.19 12.78 8.35
C PHE A 84 12.85 12.82 9.09
N LEU A 85 12.19 11.68 9.28
CA LEU A 85 10.92 11.60 9.99
C LEU A 85 11.06 11.91 11.49
N ALA A 86 12.09 11.39 12.16
CA ALA A 86 12.38 11.71 13.55
C ALA A 86 12.57 13.22 13.75
N ASP A 87 13.39 13.85 12.90
CA ASP A 87 13.64 15.30 12.94
C ASP A 87 12.36 16.10 12.65
N LYS A 88 11.56 15.67 11.66
CA LYS A 88 10.28 16.29 11.30
C LYS A 88 9.28 16.23 12.45
N LEU A 89 9.19 15.10 13.13
CA LEU A 89 8.29 14.90 14.27
C LEU A 89 8.69 15.77 15.46
N ALA A 90 9.99 15.84 15.78
CA ALA A 90 10.49 16.74 16.81
C ALA A 90 10.16 18.20 16.49
N LYS A 91 10.44 18.64 15.25
CA LYS A 91 10.25 20.03 14.81
C LYS A 91 8.78 20.45 14.76
N HIS A 92 7.89 19.62 14.24
CA HIS A 92 6.51 20.02 13.92
C HIS A 92 5.46 19.54 14.92
N ARG A 93 5.81 18.57 15.77
CA ARG A 93 4.89 17.95 16.73
C ARG A 93 5.46 17.84 18.14
N GLY A 94 6.73 18.20 18.36
CA GLY A 94 7.39 18.09 19.66
C GLY A 94 7.62 16.65 20.12
N ILE A 95 7.53 15.69 19.20
CA ILE A 95 7.72 14.26 19.49
C ILE A 95 9.20 13.93 19.26
N ASN A 96 9.91 13.65 20.35
CA ASN A 96 11.34 13.32 20.31
C ASN A 96 11.52 11.80 20.32
N ILE A 97 11.88 11.25 19.17
CA ILE A 97 12.16 9.81 18.97
C ILE A 97 13.48 9.64 18.23
N THR A 98 14.06 8.44 18.29
CA THR A 98 15.23 8.07 17.49
C THR A 98 14.82 7.36 16.20
N PRO A 99 15.68 7.30 15.17
CA PRO A 99 15.39 6.57 13.93
C PRO A 99 15.10 5.07 14.15
N GLU A 100 15.61 4.47 15.23
CA GLU A 100 15.40 3.07 15.61
C GLU A 100 13.97 2.79 16.09
N GLU A 101 13.25 3.83 16.52
CA GLU A 101 11.84 3.78 16.93
C GLU A 101 10.88 3.99 15.73
N VAL A 102 11.42 4.09 14.51
CA VAL A 102 10.64 4.31 13.28
C VAL A 102 10.64 3.05 12.41
N LEU A 103 9.44 2.58 12.04
CA LEU A 103 9.22 1.56 11.03
C LEU A 103 8.52 2.19 9.82
N ILE A 104 9.12 2.08 8.64
CA ILE A 104 8.50 2.51 7.39
C ILE A 104 7.53 1.45 6.89
N THR A 105 6.27 1.84 6.66
CA THR A 105 5.22 0.96 6.13
C THR A 105 4.75 1.41 4.75
N SER A 106 4.04 0.52 4.05
CA SER A 106 3.36 0.78 2.77
C SER A 106 2.03 1.52 2.98
N GLY A 107 2.08 2.60 3.77
CA GLY A 107 0.92 3.37 4.19
C GLY A 107 0.30 2.92 5.51
N SER A 108 -0.73 3.63 5.93
CA SER A 108 -1.37 3.45 7.25
C SER A 108 -2.14 2.13 7.38
N GLY A 109 -2.67 1.57 6.28
CA GLY A 109 -3.38 0.28 6.30
C GLY A 109 -2.49 -0.85 6.82
N GLN A 110 -1.26 -0.98 6.29
CA GLN A 110 -0.29 -1.95 6.79
C GLN A 110 0.09 -1.67 8.26
N ALA A 111 0.21 -0.40 8.65
CA ALA A 111 0.55 -0.06 10.03
C ALA A 111 -0.56 -0.49 11.01
N ILE A 112 -1.83 -0.29 10.65
CA ILE A 112 -2.98 -0.72 11.45
C ILE A 112 -3.00 -2.25 11.56
N GLU A 113 -2.79 -2.96 10.45
CA GLU A 113 -2.74 -4.42 10.45
C GLU A 113 -1.67 -4.95 11.41
N LEU A 114 -0.45 -4.42 11.32
CA LEU A 114 0.65 -4.81 12.22
C LEU A 114 0.34 -4.53 13.69
N ILE A 115 -0.34 -3.42 14.00
CA ILE A 115 -0.77 -3.11 15.37
C ILE A 115 -1.78 -4.13 15.85
N ASN A 116 -2.75 -4.50 15.02
CA ASN A 116 -3.76 -5.51 15.34
C ASN A 116 -3.11 -6.88 15.56
N GLU A 117 -2.22 -7.32 14.66
CA GLU A 117 -1.52 -8.61 14.76
C GLU A 117 -0.66 -8.72 16.03
N VAL A 118 -0.07 -7.62 16.49
CA VAL A 118 0.84 -7.64 17.65
C VAL A 118 0.10 -7.46 18.98
N LEU A 119 -1.04 -6.79 19.00
CA LEU A 119 -1.71 -6.38 20.24
C LEU A 119 -3.04 -7.06 20.54
N LEU A 120 -3.68 -7.73 19.57
CA LEU A 120 -5.05 -8.24 19.72
C LEU A 120 -5.13 -9.76 19.59
N GLU A 121 -6.03 -10.34 20.38
CA GLU A 121 -6.49 -11.72 20.27
C GLU A 121 -8.01 -11.78 19.99
N GLU A 122 -8.50 -12.95 19.55
CA GLU A 122 -9.93 -13.16 19.34
C GLU A 122 -10.71 -12.93 20.64
N GLY A 123 -11.71 -12.04 20.58
CA GLY A 123 -12.54 -11.67 21.72
C GLY A 123 -12.14 -10.38 22.43
N ASP A 124 -11.02 -9.77 22.04
CA ASP A 124 -10.61 -8.47 22.58
C ASP A 124 -11.57 -7.33 22.20
N THR A 125 -11.61 -6.31 23.07
CA THR A 125 -12.41 -5.11 22.85
C THR A 125 -11.53 -3.94 22.45
N VAL A 126 -11.74 -3.42 21.23
CA VAL A 126 -11.08 -2.22 20.71
C VAL A 126 -12.01 -1.02 20.80
N ILE A 127 -11.51 0.11 21.31
CA ILE A 127 -12.27 1.37 21.39
C ILE A 127 -11.95 2.23 20.16
N LEU A 128 -12.99 2.69 19.48
CA LEU A 128 -12.91 3.59 18.32
C LEU A 128 -13.83 4.80 18.50
N GLU A 129 -13.60 5.84 17.69
CA GLU A 129 -14.49 6.98 17.58
C GLU A 129 -15.86 6.56 17.01
N GLY A 130 -16.94 7.27 17.37
CA GLY A 130 -18.30 6.94 16.90
C GLY A 130 -18.48 7.02 15.38
N PHE A 131 -17.62 7.78 14.70
CA PHE A 131 -17.44 7.76 13.25
C PHE A 131 -15.96 7.62 12.95
N SER A 132 -15.55 6.46 12.44
CA SER A 132 -14.15 6.13 12.23
C SER A 132 -13.84 5.84 10.76
N PHE A 133 -12.57 5.75 10.43
CA PHE A 133 -12.09 5.30 9.14
C PHE A 133 -12.43 3.82 8.93
N ALA A 134 -13.26 3.52 7.94
CA ALA A 134 -13.72 2.15 7.68
C ALA A 134 -12.57 1.16 7.43
N GLY A 135 -11.46 1.62 6.83
CA GLY A 135 -10.28 0.77 6.61
C GLY A 135 -9.50 0.40 7.87
N ALA A 136 -9.93 0.83 9.05
CA ALA A 136 -9.39 0.38 10.34
C ALA A 136 -10.23 -0.76 10.98
N LEU A 137 -11.37 -1.13 10.39
CA LEU A 137 -12.28 -2.18 10.88
C LEU A 137 -12.15 -3.48 10.07
N THR A 138 -10.94 -3.78 9.61
CA THR A 138 -10.64 -4.89 8.70
C THR A 138 -10.70 -6.24 9.40
#